data_AF-A0A3L8AAB9-F1
#
_entry.id   AF-A0A3L8AAB9-F1
#
_cell.length_a   1.000
_cell.length_b   1.000
_cell.length_c   1.000
_cell.angle_alpha   90.00
_cell.angle_beta   90.00
_cell.angle_gamma   90.00
#
_symmetry.space_group_name_H-M   'P 1'
#
loop_
_entity.id
_entity.type
_entity.pdbx_description
1 polymer ?
#
loop_
_entity_poly.entity_id
_entity_poly.type
_entity_poly.pdbx_seq_one_letter_code
_entity_poly.pdbx_strand_id
1 'polypeptide(L)'
;MRKLIYLLLLPLAVVATACGGKKGTSNNESTLATMDSVDAHGLQRMQTSKSEIDFKFKGKDYHSMVSRTPDENLPHVVNEMGDTYVDNKIVLRLTRGSEKVFDKTFTKNDFSSVVDAKFLSNSVLEGIVYDKTTPQGIVYAASVCYPQTDLYMPLSITITADGKMSIQKVDMLEEAYDDESSN
;
A
#
# COMPACT_ATOMS: atom_id res chain seq x y z
N MET A 1 82.85 35.29 -27.81
CA MET A 1 81.63 36.11 -28.00
C MET A 1 80.41 35.19 -28.01
N ARG A 2 79.33 35.66 -27.37
CA ARG A 2 77.97 35.10 -27.27
C ARG A 2 77.72 33.95 -26.28
N LYS A 3 77.13 34.38 -25.15
CA LYS A 3 76.38 33.66 -24.12
C LYS A 3 75.06 33.11 -24.67
N LEU A 4 74.49 32.10 -24.00
CA LEU A 4 73.06 31.86 -23.73
C LEU A 4 72.99 30.60 -22.82
N ILE A 5 73.16 30.74 -21.51
CA ILE A 5 72.09 30.82 -20.48
C ILE A 5 70.90 29.90 -20.83
N TYR A 6 70.94 28.68 -20.30
CA TYR A 6 69.76 27.83 -20.13
C TYR A 6 69.12 28.18 -18.79
N LEU A 7 67.95 28.81 -18.86
CA LEU A 7 67.09 28.98 -17.70
C LEU A 7 65.64 28.85 -18.15
N LEU A 8 64.91 28.06 -17.37
CA LEU A 8 63.53 28.31 -16.96
C LEU A 8 62.39 27.46 -17.60
N LEU A 9 61.94 26.53 -16.76
CA LEU A 9 60.57 26.18 -16.38
C LEU A 9 59.59 25.49 -17.36
N LEU A 10 59.25 24.27 -16.91
CA LEU A 10 58.05 23.47 -17.14
C LEU A 10 56.74 24.27 -16.93
N PRO A 11 55.66 23.87 -17.63
CA PRO A 11 54.37 23.72 -16.97
C PRO A 11 53.88 22.27 -17.05
N LEU A 12 53.65 21.71 -15.86
CA LEU A 12 52.99 20.44 -15.61
C LEU A 12 51.49 20.61 -15.95
N ALA A 13 51.02 19.96 -17.01
CA ALA A 13 49.59 19.90 -17.32
C ALA A 13 48.90 18.92 -16.36
N VAL A 14 48.32 19.44 -15.27
CA VAL A 14 47.41 18.69 -14.41
C VAL A 14 45.99 18.87 -14.97
N VAL A 15 45.48 17.85 -15.66
CA VAL A 15 44.08 17.78 -16.06
C VAL A 15 43.28 17.29 -14.85
N ALA A 16 42.64 18.21 -14.13
CA ALA A 16 41.64 17.86 -13.12
C ALA A 16 40.30 17.62 -13.81
N THR A 17 39.97 16.35 -14.09
CA THR A 17 38.59 15.97 -14.43
C THR A 17 37.76 15.97 -13.17
N ALA A 18 37.16 17.11 -12.85
CA ALA A 18 36.09 17.22 -11.87
C ALA A 18 34.77 16.73 -12.51
N CYS A 19 34.55 15.42 -12.52
CA CYS A 19 33.22 14.87 -12.70
C CYS A 19 32.51 14.94 -11.35
N GLY A 20 31.71 15.98 -11.17
CA GLY A 20 30.83 16.16 -10.02
C GLY A 20 29.92 14.94 -9.86
N GLY A 21 30.20 14.12 -8.85
CA GLY A 21 29.28 13.12 -8.33
C GLY A 21 28.06 13.84 -7.75
N LYS A 22 27.01 13.93 -8.57
CA LYS A 22 25.72 14.45 -8.14
C LYS A 22 25.09 13.44 -7.18
N LYS A 23 25.11 13.85 -5.91
CA LYS A 23 24.37 13.34 -4.75
C LYS A 23 23.05 12.68 -5.18
N GLY A 24 23.04 11.35 -5.20
CA GLY A 24 21.81 10.57 -5.20
C GLY A 24 21.20 10.70 -3.82
N THR A 25 20.38 11.73 -3.61
CA THR A 25 19.46 11.76 -2.49
C THR A 25 18.49 10.61 -2.73
N SER A 26 18.74 9.48 -2.06
CA SER A 26 17.70 8.52 -1.78
C SER A 26 16.67 9.26 -0.94
N ASN A 27 15.61 9.75 -1.59
CA ASN A 27 14.39 10.10 -0.91
C ASN A 27 13.85 8.79 -0.35
N ASN A 28 14.32 8.43 0.84
CA ASN A 28 13.51 7.67 1.77
C ASN A 28 12.40 8.66 2.18
N GLU A 29 11.41 8.83 1.31
CA GLU A 29 10.12 9.32 1.76
C GLU A 29 9.64 8.30 2.78
N SER A 30 9.87 8.60 4.05
CA SER A 30 9.01 8.12 5.10
C SER A 30 7.59 8.41 4.64
N THR A 31 6.85 7.34 4.32
CA THR A 31 5.41 7.40 4.06
C THR A 31 4.75 7.84 5.37
N LEU A 32 4.82 9.14 5.65
CA LEU A 32 3.94 9.79 6.60
C LEU A 32 2.54 9.53 6.07
N ALA A 33 1.71 8.89 6.87
CA ALA A 33 0.30 8.68 6.56
C ALA A 33 -0.30 10.03 6.13
N THR A 34 -0.51 10.16 4.83
CA THR A 34 -0.93 11.42 4.23
C THR A 34 -2.37 11.69 4.64
N MET A 35 -2.60 12.87 5.22
CA MET A 35 -3.83 13.26 5.91
C MET A 35 -5.07 13.11 5.01
N ASP A 36 -6.15 12.61 5.60
CA ASP A 36 -7.48 12.63 4.99
C ASP A 36 -7.87 14.08 4.65
N SER A 37 -8.45 14.29 3.47
CA SER A 37 -8.87 15.62 3.02
C SER A 37 -10.26 15.96 3.59
N VAL A 38 -10.47 17.21 4.01
CA VAL A 38 -11.76 17.71 4.48
C VAL A 38 -12.21 18.85 3.57
N ASP A 39 -13.44 18.79 3.06
CA ASP A 39 -13.98 19.86 2.21
C ASP A 39 -14.66 20.98 3.01
N ALA A 40 -15.12 22.02 2.29
CA ALA A 40 -15.77 23.19 2.89
C ALA A 40 -17.08 22.87 3.66
N HIS A 41 -17.63 21.67 3.48
CA HIS A 41 -18.83 21.18 4.16
C HIS A 41 -18.49 20.23 5.32
N GLY A 42 -17.21 20.01 5.61
CA GLY A 42 -16.77 19.10 6.68
C GLY A 42 -16.78 17.62 6.29
N LEU A 43 -17.01 17.30 5.00
CA LEU A 43 -17.02 15.93 4.51
C LEU A 43 -15.57 15.45 4.31
N GLN A 44 -15.23 14.35 4.99
CA GLN A 44 -13.88 13.80 5.05
C GLN A 44 -13.69 12.67 4.03
N ARG A 45 -12.51 12.63 3.40
CA ARG A 45 -12.15 11.62 2.39
C ARG A 45 -10.76 11.09 2.63
N MET A 46 -10.63 9.78 2.54
CA MET A 46 -9.31 9.16 2.52
C MET A 46 -8.54 9.53 1.26
N GLN A 47 -7.23 9.67 1.39
CA GLN A 47 -6.39 9.88 0.21
C GLN A 47 -6.49 8.69 -0.76
N THR A 48 -6.49 8.99 -2.06
CA THR A 48 -6.40 7.98 -3.10
C THR A 48 -5.08 7.23 -3.03
N SER A 49 -5.10 5.92 -3.24
CA SER A 49 -3.88 5.12 -3.27
C SER A 49 -3.86 4.23 -4.50
N LYS A 50 -2.64 3.93 -4.97
CA LYS A 50 -2.40 2.98 -6.05
C LYS A 50 -1.09 2.26 -5.78
N SER A 51 -1.12 0.94 -5.86
CA SER A 51 0.06 0.08 -5.77
C SER A 51 0.06 -0.95 -6.90
N GLU A 52 1.26 -1.26 -7.38
CA GLU A 52 1.48 -2.27 -8.41
C GLU A 52 2.64 -3.17 -7.99
N ILE A 53 2.50 -4.47 -8.20
CA ILE A 53 3.54 -5.45 -7.86
C ILE A 53 3.55 -6.60 -8.84
N ASP A 54 4.75 -7.02 -9.21
CA ASP A 54 5.00 -8.25 -9.97
C ASP A 54 5.49 -9.36 -9.03
N PHE A 55 4.97 -10.57 -9.19
CA PHE A 55 5.38 -11.73 -8.41
C PHE A 55 5.16 -13.04 -9.16
N LYS A 56 5.79 -14.12 -8.68
CA LYS A 56 5.61 -15.46 -9.23
C LYS A 56 4.64 -16.28 -8.38
N PHE A 57 3.72 -16.98 -9.04
CA PHE A 57 2.84 -17.96 -8.42
C PHE A 57 2.73 -19.20 -9.31
N LYS A 58 3.02 -20.39 -8.76
CA LYS A 58 3.03 -21.67 -9.50
C LYS A 58 3.85 -21.60 -10.81
N GLY A 59 5.02 -20.98 -10.73
CA GLY A 59 5.98 -20.84 -11.83
C GLY A 59 5.59 -19.83 -12.92
N LYS A 60 4.45 -19.13 -12.80
CA LYS A 60 4.01 -18.11 -13.76
C LYS A 60 4.16 -16.72 -13.15
N ASP A 61 4.48 -15.74 -13.99
CA ASP A 61 4.57 -14.32 -13.63
C ASP A 61 3.17 -13.68 -13.60
N TYR A 62 2.89 -12.95 -12.52
CA TYR A 62 1.66 -12.19 -12.32
C TYR A 62 1.99 -10.73 -12.10
N HIS A 63 1.09 -9.88 -12.55
CA HIS A 63 1.08 -8.46 -12.24
C HIS A 63 -0.22 -8.12 -11.51
N SER A 64 -0.09 -7.45 -10.37
CA SER A 64 -1.22 -7.03 -9.54
C SER A 64 -1.24 -5.51 -9.42
N MET A 65 -2.39 -4.90 -9.71
CA MET A 65 -2.66 -3.49 -9.46
C MET A 65 -3.80 -3.37 -8.46
N VAL A 66 -3.60 -2.58 -7.41
CA VAL A 66 -4.64 -2.20 -6.45
C VAL A 66 -4.78 -0.69 -6.43
N SER A 67 -6.01 -0.18 -6.51
CA SER A 67 -6.26 1.27 -6.44
C SER A 67 -7.47 1.58 -5.58
N ARG A 68 -7.28 2.37 -4.53
CA ARG A 68 -8.32 2.89 -3.65
C ARG A 68 -8.71 4.30 -4.06
N THR A 69 -10.00 4.55 -4.17
CA THR A 69 -10.55 5.90 -4.33
C THR A 69 -11.81 6.08 -3.49
N PRO A 70 -12.05 7.30 -2.97
CA PRO A 70 -13.35 7.64 -2.39
C PRO A 70 -14.48 7.44 -3.42
N ASP A 71 -15.64 6.98 -2.97
CA ASP A 71 -16.83 6.85 -3.81
C ASP A 71 -18.04 7.53 -3.16
N GLU A 72 -18.34 8.73 -3.67
CA GLU A 72 -19.47 9.59 -3.23
C GLU A 72 -20.85 8.95 -3.45
N ASN A 73 -20.95 7.86 -4.22
CA ASN A 73 -22.22 7.16 -4.43
C ASN A 73 -22.49 6.12 -3.34
N LEU A 74 -21.51 5.82 -2.48
CA LEU A 74 -21.69 4.92 -1.35
C LEU A 74 -22.28 5.65 -0.14
N PRO A 75 -23.01 4.96 0.74
CA PRO A 75 -23.49 5.56 1.98
C PRO A 75 -22.34 6.12 2.81
N HIS A 76 -22.47 7.36 3.25
CA HIS A 76 -21.49 7.99 4.13
C HIS A 76 -21.52 7.35 5.52
N VAL A 77 -20.38 7.42 6.19
CA VAL A 77 -20.20 6.92 7.55
C VAL A 77 -20.11 8.11 8.49
N VAL A 78 -20.85 8.09 9.59
CA VAL A 78 -20.81 9.12 10.62
C VAL A 78 -20.17 8.52 11.86
N ASN A 79 -19.10 9.15 12.37
CA ASN A 79 -18.46 8.69 13.60
C ASN A 79 -19.19 9.20 14.85
N GLU A 80 -18.73 8.80 16.04
CA GLU A 80 -19.34 9.20 17.31
C GLU A 80 -19.28 10.71 17.58
N MET A 81 -18.34 11.43 16.96
CA MET A 81 -18.19 12.88 17.07
C MET A 81 -19.10 13.65 16.10
N GLY A 82 -19.82 12.97 15.21
CA GLY A 82 -20.69 13.57 14.19
C GLY A 82 -19.98 13.91 12.87
N ASP A 83 -18.70 13.58 12.74
CA ASP A 83 -17.94 13.76 11.51
C ASP A 83 -18.41 12.78 10.44
N THR A 84 -18.55 13.26 9.21
CA THR A 84 -19.04 12.47 8.06
C THR A 84 -17.89 12.11 7.12
N TYR A 85 -17.82 10.83 6.73
CA TYR A 85 -16.79 10.25 5.88
C TYR A 85 -17.38 9.63 4.62
N VAL A 86 -16.71 9.87 3.50
CA VAL A 86 -16.96 9.14 2.25
C VAL A 86 -16.26 7.78 2.34
N ASP A 87 -17.02 6.71 2.07
CA ASP A 87 -16.45 5.36 1.97
C ASP A 87 -15.66 5.19 0.67
N ASN A 88 -14.84 4.14 0.58
CA ASN A 88 -13.98 3.90 -0.56
C ASN A 88 -14.47 2.72 -1.40
N LYS A 89 -14.06 2.75 -2.66
CA LYS A 89 -13.94 1.56 -3.48
C LYS A 89 -12.48 1.21 -3.71
N ILE A 90 -12.20 -0.08 -3.87
CA ILE A 90 -10.87 -0.57 -4.21
C ILE A 90 -10.93 -1.45 -5.45
N VAL A 91 -10.27 -1.04 -6.51
CA VAL A 91 -10.13 -1.85 -7.73
C VAL A 91 -8.90 -2.75 -7.57
N LEU A 92 -9.10 -4.06 -7.63
CA LEU A 92 -8.03 -5.05 -7.70
C LEU A 92 -8.05 -5.72 -9.08
N ARG A 93 -6.92 -5.59 -9.79
CA ARG A 93 -6.67 -6.24 -11.08
C ARG A 93 -5.47 -7.15 -10.96
N LEU A 94 -5.64 -8.39 -11.37
CA LEU A 94 -4.60 -9.40 -11.41
C LEU A 94 -4.51 -9.96 -12.84
N THR A 95 -3.34 -9.84 -13.44
CA THR A 95 -3.05 -10.35 -14.78
C THR A 95 -1.91 -11.37 -14.74
N ARG A 96 -1.89 -12.23 -15.76
CA ARG A 96 -0.87 -13.25 -15.98
C ARG A 96 -0.52 -13.27 -17.46
N GLY A 97 0.57 -12.59 -17.82
CA GLY A 97 0.82 -12.25 -19.22
C GLY A 97 -0.31 -11.37 -19.78
N SER A 98 -0.92 -11.77 -20.89
CA SER A 98 -2.09 -11.08 -21.48
C SER A 98 -3.43 -11.49 -20.86
N GLU A 99 -3.46 -12.50 -20.00
CA GLU A 99 -4.69 -13.00 -19.38
C GLU A 99 -5.09 -12.12 -18.19
N LYS A 100 -6.37 -11.73 -18.14
CA LYS A 100 -6.97 -11.09 -16.98
C LYS A 100 -7.54 -12.17 -16.05
N VAL A 101 -6.78 -12.52 -15.01
CA VAL A 101 -7.14 -13.57 -14.05
C VAL A 101 -8.23 -13.09 -13.11
N PHE A 102 -8.16 -11.84 -12.66
CA PHE A 102 -9.15 -11.25 -11.76
C PHE A 102 -9.26 -9.74 -11.98
N ASP A 103 -10.47 -9.20 -11.91
CA ASP A 103 -10.74 -7.76 -12.06
C ASP A 103 -12.05 -7.45 -11.35
N LYS A 104 -11.95 -6.86 -10.17
CA LYS A 104 -13.10 -6.55 -9.32
C LYS A 104 -12.91 -5.21 -8.62
N THR A 105 -14.00 -4.45 -8.56
CA THR A 105 -14.15 -3.32 -7.65
C THR A 105 -14.77 -3.84 -6.36
N PHE A 106 -14.06 -3.63 -5.25
CA PHE A 106 -14.50 -3.94 -3.89
C PHE A 106 -15.09 -2.72 -3.21
N THR A 107 -16.06 -2.98 -2.35
CA THR A 107 -16.60 -2.10 -1.32
C THR A 107 -16.57 -2.85 0.01
N LYS A 108 -16.77 -2.17 1.15
CA LYS A 108 -16.84 -2.88 2.44
C LYS A 108 -17.94 -3.97 2.46
N ASN A 109 -19.00 -3.81 1.67
CA ASN A 109 -20.10 -4.78 1.60
C ASN A 109 -19.70 -6.15 1.03
N ASP A 110 -18.59 -6.24 0.29
CA ASP A 110 -18.05 -7.53 -0.17
C ASP A 110 -17.58 -8.43 0.99
N PHE A 111 -17.38 -7.86 2.18
CA PHE A 111 -16.97 -8.58 3.40
C PHE A 111 -18.12 -8.87 4.36
N SER A 112 -19.36 -8.54 3.99
CA SER A 112 -20.55 -8.68 4.85
C SER A 112 -20.86 -10.11 5.29
N SER A 113 -20.31 -11.12 4.62
CA SER A 113 -20.45 -12.53 5.03
C SER A 113 -19.56 -12.92 6.22
N VAL A 114 -18.54 -12.12 6.54
CA VAL A 114 -17.55 -12.43 7.60
C VAL A 114 -17.37 -11.30 8.61
N VAL A 115 -17.96 -10.13 8.37
CA VAL A 115 -17.94 -8.97 9.28
C VAL A 115 -19.35 -8.71 9.80
N ASP A 116 -19.48 -8.41 11.10
CA ASP A 116 -20.78 -8.09 11.68
C ASP A 116 -21.33 -6.79 11.11
N ALA A 117 -22.65 -6.75 10.90
CA ALA A 117 -23.31 -5.62 10.23
C ALA A 117 -23.14 -4.29 10.99
N LYS A 118 -23.04 -4.33 12.32
CA LYS A 118 -22.88 -3.13 13.15
C LYS A 118 -21.48 -2.52 12.98
N PHE A 119 -20.44 -3.34 12.99
CA PHE A 119 -19.10 -2.89 12.68
C PHE A 119 -19.04 -2.36 11.25
N LEU A 120 -19.55 -3.13 10.29
CA LEU A 120 -19.45 -2.79 8.88
C LEU A 120 -20.16 -1.46 8.54
N SER A 121 -21.34 -1.21 9.12
CA SER A 121 -22.08 0.04 8.89
C SER A 121 -21.32 1.28 9.37
N ASN A 122 -20.53 1.14 10.43
CA ASN A 122 -19.78 2.24 11.04
C ASN A 122 -18.31 2.32 10.56
N SER A 123 -17.88 1.37 9.73
CA SER A 123 -16.51 1.32 9.17
C SER A 123 -16.41 1.89 7.75
N VAL A 124 -15.20 2.23 7.30
CA VAL A 124 -14.87 2.48 5.89
C VAL A 124 -13.96 1.37 5.35
N LEU A 125 -14.00 1.12 4.04
CA LEU A 125 -13.04 0.24 3.37
C LEU A 125 -11.67 0.93 3.35
N GLU A 126 -10.73 0.41 4.13
CA GLU A 126 -9.43 1.01 4.32
C GLU A 126 -8.45 0.55 3.25
N GLY A 127 -8.22 -0.74 3.08
CA GLY A 127 -7.11 -1.20 2.24
C GLY A 127 -7.28 -2.61 1.70
N ILE A 128 -6.60 -2.85 0.58
CA ILE A 128 -6.27 -4.18 0.08
C ILE A 128 -4.81 -4.13 -0.35
N VAL A 129 -3.99 -5.07 0.11
CA VAL A 129 -2.56 -5.12 -0.15
C VAL A 129 -2.18 -6.56 -0.46
N TYR A 130 -1.36 -6.77 -1.49
CA TYR A 130 -0.77 -8.09 -1.72
C TYR A 130 0.06 -8.49 -0.49
N ASP A 131 -0.25 -9.65 0.07
CA ASP A 131 0.47 -10.21 1.22
C ASP A 131 1.51 -11.22 0.73
N LYS A 132 1.02 -12.35 0.19
CA LYS A 132 1.87 -13.49 -0.17
C LYS A 132 1.19 -14.44 -1.14
N THR A 133 1.92 -15.47 -1.55
CA THR A 133 1.34 -16.64 -2.23
C THR A 133 1.37 -17.85 -1.31
N THR A 134 0.34 -18.69 -1.43
CA THR A 134 0.19 -19.96 -0.70
C THR A 134 -0.16 -21.06 -1.70
N PRO A 135 -0.08 -22.35 -1.34
CA PRO A 135 -0.56 -23.43 -2.22
C PRO A 135 -2.02 -23.23 -2.69
N GLN A 136 -2.86 -22.64 -1.84
CA GLN A 136 -4.28 -22.36 -2.06
C GLN A 136 -4.49 -21.23 -3.08
N GLY A 137 -3.70 -20.15 -2.99
CA GLY A 137 -3.87 -19.01 -3.88
C GLY A 137 -2.97 -17.82 -3.57
N ILE A 138 -3.24 -16.73 -4.27
CA ILE A 138 -2.63 -15.41 -4.09
C ILE A 138 -3.44 -14.70 -3.01
N VAL A 139 -2.77 -14.35 -1.92
CA VAL A 139 -3.39 -13.80 -0.71
C VAL A 139 -3.18 -12.30 -0.66
N TYR A 140 -4.26 -11.58 -0.40
CA TYR A 140 -4.27 -10.16 -0.11
C TYR A 140 -4.76 -9.95 1.31
N ALA A 141 -4.02 -9.15 2.08
CA ALA A 141 -4.54 -8.57 3.31
C ALA A 141 -5.54 -7.47 2.95
N ALA A 142 -6.66 -7.41 3.64
CA ALA A 142 -7.66 -6.37 3.50
C ALA A 142 -8.05 -5.84 4.89
N SER A 143 -8.58 -4.63 4.95
CA SER A 143 -9.06 -4.06 6.20
C SER A 143 -10.24 -3.12 5.98
N VAL A 144 -11.11 -3.12 6.97
CA VAL A 144 -12.12 -2.08 7.20
C VAL A 144 -11.82 -1.45 8.56
N CYS A 145 -11.97 -0.14 8.70
CA CYS A 145 -11.60 0.57 9.94
C CYS A 145 -12.68 1.56 10.38
N TYR A 146 -12.67 1.90 11.66
CA TYR A 146 -13.40 3.06 12.16
C TYR A 146 -12.61 4.33 11.88
N PRO A 147 -13.18 5.32 11.17
CA PRO A 147 -12.49 6.58 10.89
C PRO A 147 -11.97 7.26 12.17
N GLN A 148 -10.82 7.94 12.08
CA GLN A 148 -10.13 8.63 13.18
C GLN A 148 -9.68 7.76 14.37
N THR A 149 -9.71 6.43 14.23
CA THR A 149 -9.22 5.51 15.27
C THR A 149 -8.18 4.55 14.69
N ASP A 150 -7.38 3.95 15.56
CA ASP A 150 -6.49 2.85 15.18
C ASP A 150 -7.22 1.48 15.13
N LEU A 151 -8.55 1.47 15.27
CA LEU A 151 -9.36 0.26 15.30
C LEU A 151 -9.70 -0.18 13.87
N TYR A 152 -9.05 -1.24 13.42
CA TYR A 152 -9.32 -1.90 12.15
C TYR A 152 -9.63 -3.39 12.34
N MET A 153 -10.38 -3.96 11.40
CA MET A 153 -10.63 -5.40 11.34
C MET A 153 -9.80 -6.02 10.21
N PRO A 154 -8.83 -6.89 10.52
CA PRO A 154 -8.04 -7.57 9.50
C PRO A 154 -8.86 -8.66 8.79
N LEU A 155 -8.76 -8.65 7.47
CA LEU A 155 -9.47 -9.53 6.55
C LEU A 155 -8.46 -10.11 5.55
N SER A 156 -8.83 -11.21 4.91
CA SER A 156 -8.02 -11.86 3.89
C SER A 156 -8.86 -12.17 2.67
N ILE A 157 -8.31 -11.89 1.50
CA ILE A 157 -8.86 -12.28 0.19
C ILE A 157 -7.87 -13.26 -0.42
N THR A 158 -8.34 -14.43 -0.82
CA THR A 158 -7.53 -15.40 -1.57
C THR A 158 -8.09 -15.55 -2.97
N ILE A 159 -7.22 -15.40 -3.97
CA ILE A 159 -7.55 -15.57 -5.40
C ILE A 159 -6.77 -16.75 -5.95
N THR A 160 -7.48 -17.72 -6.53
CA THR A 160 -6.87 -18.90 -7.16
C THR A 160 -6.33 -18.57 -8.55
N ALA A 161 -5.54 -19.48 -9.13
CA ALA A 161 -4.98 -19.30 -10.47
C ALA A 161 -6.04 -19.23 -11.60
N ASP A 162 -7.25 -19.74 -11.36
CA ASP A 162 -8.42 -19.66 -12.25
C ASP A 162 -9.36 -18.49 -11.89
N GLY A 163 -8.94 -17.58 -11.01
CA GLY A 163 -9.67 -16.35 -10.69
C GLY A 163 -10.83 -16.50 -9.69
N LYS A 164 -10.96 -17.66 -9.02
CA LYS A 164 -11.95 -17.82 -7.95
C LYS A 164 -11.47 -17.10 -6.70
N MET A 165 -12.41 -16.42 -6.05
CA MET A 165 -12.15 -15.61 -4.85
C MET A 165 -12.80 -16.24 -3.62
N SER A 166 -12.10 -16.21 -2.49
CA SER A 166 -12.66 -16.45 -1.16
C SER A 166 -12.23 -15.35 -0.19
N ILE A 167 -13.08 -15.07 0.79
CA ILE A 167 -12.87 -14.04 1.82
C ILE A 167 -12.91 -14.69 3.19
N GLN A 168 -12.04 -14.25 4.09
CA GLN A 168 -11.96 -14.73 5.46
C GLN A 168 -11.69 -13.56 6.42
N LYS A 169 -12.24 -13.66 7.64
CA LYS A 169 -11.78 -12.84 8.77
C LYS A 169 -10.48 -13.42 9.30
N VAL A 170 -9.52 -12.56 9.64
CA VAL A 170 -8.25 -12.99 10.26
C VAL A 170 -8.43 -12.90 11.77
N ASP A 171 -8.43 -14.05 12.44
CA ASP A 171 -8.47 -14.09 13.89
C ASP A 171 -7.10 -13.68 14.45
N MET A 172 -7.07 -12.62 15.26
CA MET A 172 -5.87 -12.28 16.02
C MET A 172 -5.79 -13.28 17.18
N LEU A 173 -4.83 -14.21 17.12
CA LEU A 173 -4.50 -15.02 18.28
C LEU A 173 -3.89 -14.09 19.34
N GLU A 174 -4.51 -13.99 20.51
CA GLU A 174 -3.89 -13.34 21.66
C GLU A 174 -2.59 -14.09 21.99
N GLU A 175 -1.45 -13.39 21.97
CA GLU A 175 -0.23 -13.93 22.54
C GLU A 175 -0.49 -14.14 24.04
N ALA A 176 -0.58 -15.39 24.47
CA ALA A 176 -0.61 -15.73 25.87
C ALA A 176 0.70 -15.24 26.49
N TYR A 177 0.63 -14.16 27.26
CA TYR A 177 1.72 -13.78 28.15
C TYR A 177 1.83 -14.89 29.19
N ASP A 178 2.78 -15.81 28.99
CA ASP A 178 3.23 -16.71 30.05
C ASP A 178 3.84 -15.82 31.14
N ASP A 179 3.04 -15.57 32.18
CA ASP A 179 3.47 -14.99 33.44
C ASP A 179 4.47 -15.98 34.06
N GLU A 180 5.75 -15.86 33.70
CA GLU A 180 6.83 -16.52 34.44
C GLU A 180 6.79 -15.95 35.87
N SER A 181 6.04 -16.62 36.73
CA SER A 181 6.08 -16.43 38.17
C SER A 181 7.52 -16.62 38.63
N SER A 182 8.21 -15.52 38.87
CA SER A 182 9.51 -15.49 39.52
C SER A 182 9.40 -16.21 40.87
N ASN A 183 10.04 -17.39 40.96
CA ASN A 183 10.27 -18.11 42.21
C ASN A 183 11.25 -17.36 43.12
#